data_AF-A0A4D6HV96-F1
#
_entry.id   AF-A0A4D6HV96-F1
#
_cell.length_a   1.000
_cell.length_b   1.000
_cell.length_c   1.000
_cell.angle_alpha   90.00
_cell.angle_beta   90.00
_cell.angle_gamma   90.00
#
_symmetry.space_group_name_H-M   'P 1'
#
loop_
_entity.id
_entity.type
_entity.pdbx_description
1 polymer ?
#
loop_
_entity_poly.entity_id
_entity_poly.type
_entity_poly.pdbx_seq_one_letter_code
_entity_poly.pdbx_strand_id
1 'polypeptide(L)'
;MSTHSDAAVRLVRNATVIVTIDETTFLVDPLFASRGELPPIPDTPNDRKNPLVSMPDIELSSDAVVVTHRHPDHFDEAAKEALEADTPLFCQLEEVDAFSDEGFTDVRSVDDEAKFDDITIHRTPGRHGHGQLAEEMGPVSGFVFEGDETLYLAGDTVWYDAVERTLEQFEPDMVILNGGEARFNQGDPITMGVEDIAAVRAATDATVVVVHMEAINHCFLTRDELRSVTEDVHVPEDGEQVTL
;
A
#
# COMPACT_ATOMS: atom_id res chain seq x y z
N MET A 1 -2.04 29.67 -16.41
CA MET A 1 -1.44 29.64 -15.07
C MET A 1 -1.33 28.16 -14.79
N SER A 2 -0.13 27.58 -14.79
CA SER A 2 0.04 26.20 -14.30
C SER A 2 -0.36 26.24 -12.84
N THR A 3 -1.48 25.60 -12.51
CA THR A 3 -1.66 25.03 -11.19
C THR A 3 -0.63 23.92 -11.12
N HIS A 4 0.43 24.11 -10.34
CA HIS A 4 1.22 22.96 -9.91
C HIS A 4 0.24 22.03 -9.22
N SER A 5 0.15 20.80 -9.72
CA SER A 5 -0.72 19.79 -9.19
C SER A 5 0.14 18.97 -8.25
N ASP A 6 -0.03 19.17 -6.94
CA ASP A 6 0.84 18.55 -5.95
C ASP A 6 0.45 17.07 -5.76
N ALA A 7 1.44 16.17 -5.69
CA ALA A 7 1.18 14.80 -5.28
C ALA A 7 0.68 14.74 -3.84
N ALA A 8 -0.29 13.87 -3.58
CA ALA A 8 -0.86 13.69 -2.25
C ALA A 8 -1.19 12.22 -1.96
N VAL A 9 -1.11 11.86 -0.68
CA VAL A 9 -1.63 10.60 -0.16
C VAL A 9 -2.57 10.90 0.99
N ARG A 10 -3.78 10.34 0.91
CA ARG A 10 -4.72 10.31 2.02
C ARG A 10 -4.84 8.89 2.57
N LEU A 11 -4.50 8.71 3.83
CA LEU A 11 -4.70 7.42 4.49
C LEU A 11 -6.20 7.20 4.71
N VAL A 12 -6.73 6.07 4.25
CA VAL A 12 -8.05 5.59 4.66
C VAL A 12 -7.88 4.78 5.95
N ARG A 13 -7.22 3.62 5.87
CA ARG A 13 -6.92 2.71 6.99
C ARG A 13 -6.03 1.57 6.47
N ASN A 14 -5.11 1.04 7.29
CA ASN A 14 -4.18 -0.01 6.87
C ASN A 14 -3.33 0.41 5.65
N ALA A 15 -3.26 -0.41 4.60
CA ALA A 15 -2.68 -0.08 3.31
C ALA A 15 -3.65 0.66 2.37
N THR A 16 -4.94 0.78 2.73
CA THR A 16 -5.90 1.50 1.90
C THR A 16 -5.59 2.99 1.93
N VAL A 17 -5.19 3.52 0.78
CA VAL A 17 -4.86 4.93 0.59
C VAL A 17 -5.51 5.47 -0.68
N ILE A 18 -5.77 6.77 -0.71
CA ILE A 18 -6.09 7.50 -1.94
C ILE A 18 -4.81 8.24 -2.34
N VAL A 19 -4.23 7.83 -3.46
CA VAL A 19 -3.09 8.49 -4.08
C VAL A 19 -3.62 9.47 -5.11
N THR A 20 -3.18 10.72 -5.04
CA THR A 20 -3.43 11.75 -6.06
C THR A 20 -2.11 12.11 -6.69
N ILE A 21 -2.00 11.93 -8.00
CA ILE A 21 -0.86 12.40 -8.81
C ILE A 21 -1.46 13.22 -9.92
N ASP A 22 -1.00 14.46 -10.03
CA ASP A 22 -1.56 15.45 -10.92
C ASP A 22 -3.09 15.60 -10.69
N GLU A 23 -3.91 15.45 -11.73
CA GLU A 23 -5.38 15.53 -11.62
C GLU A 23 -6.03 14.14 -11.43
N THR A 24 -5.22 13.08 -11.31
CA THR A 24 -5.69 11.68 -11.31
C THR A 24 -5.62 11.07 -9.91
N THR A 25 -6.67 10.37 -9.53
CA THR A 25 -6.81 9.72 -8.21
C THR A 25 -6.89 8.20 -8.31
N PHE A 26 -6.13 7.51 -7.47
CA PHE A 26 -6.08 6.05 -7.37
C PHE A 26 -6.48 5.61 -5.97
N LEU A 27 -7.49 4.75 -5.86
CA LEU A 27 -7.77 4.01 -4.63
C LEU A 27 -6.89 2.76 -4.60
N VAL A 28 -5.98 2.70 -3.65
CA VAL A 28 -5.03 1.60 -3.51
C VAL A 28 -5.51 0.65 -2.42
N ASP A 29 -5.41 -0.66 -2.66
CA ASP A 29 -5.60 -1.74 -1.70
C ASP A 29 -6.86 -1.57 -0.82
N PRO A 30 -8.08 -1.59 -1.42
CA PRO A 30 -9.32 -1.34 -0.70
C PRO A 30 -9.66 -2.45 0.31
N LEU A 31 -9.66 -2.08 1.60
CA LEU A 31 -10.11 -2.90 2.74
C LEU A 31 -11.37 -2.29 3.35
N PHE A 32 -12.55 -2.75 2.90
CA PHE A 32 -13.83 -2.12 3.27
C PHE A 32 -14.59 -2.84 4.38
N ALA A 33 -14.12 -4.01 4.83
CA ALA A 33 -14.69 -4.73 5.96
C ALA A 33 -14.89 -3.81 7.17
N SER A 34 -16.04 -4.00 7.81
CA SER A 34 -16.36 -3.37 9.08
C SER A 34 -15.41 -3.83 10.16
N ARG A 35 -15.21 -3.00 11.18
CA ARG A 35 -14.37 -3.33 12.33
C ARG A 35 -14.74 -4.70 12.92
N GLY A 36 -13.77 -5.62 12.94
CA GLY A 36 -13.93 -6.96 13.52
C GLY A 36 -14.75 -7.94 12.68
N GLU A 37 -14.95 -7.68 11.40
CA GLU A 37 -15.67 -8.56 10.46
C GLU A 37 -14.81 -9.73 9.97
N LEU A 38 -13.56 -9.46 9.61
CA LEU A 38 -12.61 -10.46 9.15
C LEU A 38 -12.04 -11.29 10.30
N PRO A 39 -11.74 -12.58 10.09
CA PRO A 39 -11.07 -13.40 11.10
C PRO A 39 -9.67 -12.84 11.45
N PRO A 40 -9.14 -13.18 12.64
CA PRO A 40 -7.74 -12.88 12.95
C PRO A 40 -6.81 -13.60 11.97
N ILE A 41 -5.69 -12.97 11.64
CA ILE A 41 -4.59 -13.67 10.98
C ILE A 41 -4.09 -14.77 11.95
N PRO A 42 -4.06 -16.05 11.53
CA PRO A 42 -3.65 -17.16 12.38
C PRO A 42 -2.15 -17.11 12.69
N ASP A 43 -1.72 -17.93 13.64
CA ASP A 43 -0.33 -17.99 14.13
C ASP A 43 0.24 -16.64 14.60
N THR A 44 -0.60 -15.89 15.30
CA THR A 44 -0.24 -14.61 15.92
C THR A 44 -0.50 -14.66 17.43
N PRO A 45 0.09 -13.77 18.24
CA PRO A 45 -0.04 -13.80 19.70
C PRO A 45 -1.43 -13.45 20.23
N ASN A 46 -2.39 -13.09 19.37
CA ASN A 46 -3.73 -12.65 19.75
C ASN A 46 -4.78 -13.07 18.71
N ASP A 47 -6.04 -13.15 19.13
CA ASP A 47 -7.19 -13.60 18.31
C ASP A 47 -8.12 -12.45 17.91
N ARG A 48 -7.61 -11.20 17.90
CA ARG A 48 -8.43 -10.03 17.59
C ARG A 48 -8.86 -10.08 16.12
N LYS A 49 -10.16 -9.93 15.89
CA LYS A 49 -10.74 -9.83 14.55
C LYS A 49 -10.37 -8.52 13.87
N ASN A 50 -10.23 -8.57 12.55
CA ASN A 50 -9.80 -7.46 11.72
C ASN A 50 -10.97 -6.81 10.98
N PRO A 51 -10.86 -5.55 10.57
CA PRO A 51 -9.86 -4.58 11.02
C PRO A 51 -10.09 -4.19 12.50
N LEU A 52 -9.04 -3.78 13.20
CA LEU A 52 -9.05 -3.44 14.63
C LEU A 52 -9.74 -2.10 14.92
N VAL A 53 -9.79 -1.23 13.91
CA VAL A 53 -10.33 0.14 13.93
C VAL A 53 -11.40 0.31 12.85
N SER A 54 -12.29 1.27 13.01
CA SER A 54 -13.32 1.57 12.02
C SER A 54 -12.73 2.37 10.85
N MET A 55 -13.30 2.23 9.66
CA MET A 55 -12.98 3.10 8.54
C MET A 55 -13.40 4.55 8.87
N PRO A 56 -12.59 5.57 8.55
CA PRO A 56 -12.97 6.97 8.76
C PRO A 56 -14.09 7.39 7.79
N ASP A 57 -14.83 8.43 8.16
CA ASP A 57 -15.89 9.01 7.33
C ASP A 57 -15.28 10.01 6.32
N ILE A 58 -14.81 9.48 5.19
CA ILE A 58 -14.14 10.24 4.12
C ILE A 58 -14.63 9.79 2.74
N GLU A 59 -14.48 10.67 1.75
CA GLU A 59 -14.80 10.35 0.36
C GLU A 59 -13.75 9.42 -0.23
N LEU A 60 -14.21 8.31 -0.84
CA LEU A 60 -13.37 7.26 -1.43
C LEU A 60 -13.44 7.24 -2.96
N SER A 61 -14.02 8.28 -3.58
CA SER A 61 -14.08 8.37 -5.03
C SER A 61 -12.68 8.42 -5.62
N SER A 62 -12.44 7.60 -6.64
CA SER A 62 -11.19 7.57 -7.38
C SER A 62 -11.46 7.33 -8.86
N ASP A 63 -10.51 7.70 -9.72
CA ASP A 63 -10.59 7.47 -11.16
C ASP A 63 -10.23 6.02 -11.53
N ALA A 64 -9.36 5.41 -10.73
CA ALA A 64 -8.97 4.00 -10.86
C ALA A 64 -8.72 3.35 -9.49
N VAL A 65 -8.64 2.02 -9.50
CA VAL A 65 -8.25 1.19 -8.35
C VAL A 65 -6.92 0.51 -8.67
N VAL A 66 -6.04 0.39 -7.68
CA VAL A 66 -4.80 -0.37 -7.77
C VAL A 66 -4.80 -1.41 -6.65
N VAL A 67 -4.57 -2.67 -7.00
CA VAL A 67 -4.41 -3.76 -6.02
C VAL A 67 -2.99 -4.32 -6.15
N THR A 68 -2.21 -4.19 -5.08
CA THR A 68 -0.82 -4.65 -5.00
C THR A 68 -0.70 -6.16 -4.99
N HIS A 69 -1.59 -6.80 -4.24
CA HIS A 69 -1.75 -8.24 -4.16
C HIS A 69 -3.06 -8.58 -3.43
N ARG A 70 -3.41 -9.86 -3.39
CA ARG A 70 -4.74 -10.33 -2.95
C ARG A 70 -4.83 -10.84 -1.52
N HIS A 71 -3.98 -10.37 -0.60
CA HIS A 71 -4.25 -10.67 0.82
C HIS A 71 -5.53 -9.95 1.30
N PRO A 72 -6.30 -10.56 2.23
CA PRO A 72 -7.59 -10.01 2.66
C PRO A 72 -7.53 -8.63 3.30
N ASP A 73 -6.37 -8.16 3.75
CA ASP A 73 -6.14 -6.82 4.28
C ASP A 73 -5.75 -5.77 3.23
N HIS A 74 -5.68 -6.19 1.95
CA HIS A 74 -5.44 -5.35 0.77
C HIS A 74 -6.61 -5.40 -0.23
N PHE A 75 -7.34 -6.52 -0.30
CA PHE A 75 -8.57 -6.61 -1.09
C PHE A 75 -9.51 -7.64 -0.47
N ASP A 76 -10.67 -7.19 -0.01
CA ASP A 76 -11.66 -8.04 0.66
C ASP A 76 -12.98 -8.15 -0.10
N GLU A 77 -13.85 -9.07 0.34
CA GLU A 77 -15.17 -9.25 -0.29
C GLU A 77 -16.03 -7.99 -0.18
N ALA A 78 -15.88 -7.20 0.88
CA ALA A 78 -16.60 -5.93 1.02
C ALA A 78 -16.17 -4.90 -0.04
N ALA A 79 -14.87 -4.81 -0.35
CA ALA A 79 -14.38 -3.98 -1.44
C ALA A 79 -14.92 -4.46 -2.79
N LYS A 80 -14.86 -5.77 -3.04
CA LYS A 80 -15.42 -6.36 -4.26
C LYS A 80 -16.91 -6.07 -4.46
N GLU A 81 -17.71 -6.13 -3.39
CA GLU A 81 -19.15 -5.83 -3.46
C GLU A 81 -19.44 -4.33 -3.65
N ALA A 82 -18.55 -3.45 -3.18
CA ALA A 82 -18.74 -2.00 -3.20
C ALA A 82 -18.25 -1.34 -4.50
N LEU A 83 -17.21 -1.89 -5.13
CA LEU A 83 -16.63 -1.33 -6.35
C LEU A 83 -17.52 -1.59 -7.57
N GLU A 84 -17.62 -0.60 -8.45
CA GLU A 84 -18.34 -0.76 -9.71
C GLU A 84 -17.55 -1.64 -10.67
N ALA A 85 -18.24 -2.56 -11.36
CA ALA A 85 -17.62 -3.55 -12.22
C ALA A 85 -16.81 -2.95 -13.39
N ASP A 86 -17.10 -1.73 -13.81
CA ASP A 86 -16.41 -1.01 -14.89
C ASP A 86 -15.36 0.00 -14.38
N THR A 87 -15.08 0.03 -13.07
CA THR A 87 -13.97 0.81 -12.53
C THR A 87 -12.65 0.27 -13.09
N PRO A 88 -11.77 1.11 -13.67
CA PRO A 88 -10.44 0.69 -14.10
C PRO A 88 -9.66 0.12 -12.91
N LEU A 89 -9.33 -1.17 -12.97
CA LEU A 89 -8.62 -1.89 -11.90
C LEU A 89 -7.25 -2.34 -12.41
N PHE A 90 -6.20 -1.83 -11.78
CA PHE A 90 -4.82 -2.21 -12.03
C PHE A 90 -4.36 -3.27 -11.03
N CYS A 91 -3.77 -4.35 -11.53
CA CYS A 91 -3.26 -5.44 -10.70
C CYS A 91 -2.01 -6.08 -11.33
N GLN A 92 -1.45 -7.07 -10.63
CA GLN A 92 -0.39 -7.92 -11.20
C GLN A 92 -0.96 -8.81 -12.32
N LEU A 93 -0.12 -9.21 -13.28
CA LEU A 93 -0.55 -10.01 -14.44
C LEU A 93 -1.27 -11.31 -14.02
N GLU A 94 -0.78 -11.95 -12.95
CA GLU A 94 -1.30 -13.22 -12.44
C GLU A 94 -2.73 -13.12 -11.87
N GLU A 95 -3.21 -11.91 -11.60
CA GLU A 95 -4.48 -11.65 -10.92
C GLU A 95 -5.61 -11.24 -11.86
N VAL A 96 -5.29 -10.93 -13.13
CA VAL A 96 -6.26 -10.40 -14.13
C VAL A 96 -7.44 -11.33 -14.33
N ASP A 97 -7.17 -12.62 -14.58
CA ASP A 97 -8.20 -13.62 -14.83
C ASP A 97 -9.13 -13.76 -13.62
N ALA A 98 -8.57 -13.70 -12.41
CA ALA A 98 -9.33 -13.86 -11.18
C ALA A 98 -10.25 -12.66 -10.91
N PHE A 99 -9.79 -11.42 -11.11
CA PHE A 99 -10.65 -10.24 -11.03
C PHE A 99 -11.74 -10.26 -12.12
N SER A 100 -11.40 -10.71 -13.33
CA SER A 100 -12.38 -10.84 -14.42
C SER A 100 -13.48 -11.87 -14.08
N ASP A 101 -13.10 -13.01 -13.51
CA ASP A 101 -14.02 -14.06 -13.05
C ASP A 101 -14.90 -13.58 -11.87
N GLU A 102 -14.42 -12.61 -11.09
CA GLU A 102 -15.16 -11.96 -10.01
C GLU A 102 -16.15 -10.88 -10.48
N GLY A 103 -16.13 -10.55 -11.78
CA GLY A 103 -17.11 -9.68 -12.42
C GLY A 103 -16.59 -8.29 -12.80
N PHE A 104 -15.32 -7.99 -12.54
CA PHE A 104 -14.70 -6.76 -13.03
C PHE A 104 -14.51 -6.83 -14.55
N THR A 105 -14.77 -5.72 -15.24
CA THR A 105 -14.85 -5.63 -16.70
C THR A 105 -13.76 -4.78 -17.33
N ASP A 106 -13.08 -3.95 -16.56
CA ASP A 106 -11.91 -3.16 -16.97
C ASP A 106 -10.69 -3.46 -16.09
N VAL A 107 -10.19 -4.69 -16.19
CA VAL A 107 -9.01 -5.17 -15.47
C VAL A 107 -7.77 -5.02 -16.34
N ARG A 108 -6.75 -4.35 -15.82
CA ARG A 108 -5.52 -3.98 -16.54
C ARG A 108 -4.30 -4.48 -15.76
N SER A 109 -3.51 -5.36 -16.36
CA SER A 109 -2.25 -5.77 -15.74
C SER A 109 -1.20 -4.67 -15.84
N VAL A 110 -0.45 -4.48 -14.77
CA VAL A 110 0.86 -3.80 -14.80
C VAL A 110 1.92 -4.89 -14.79
N ASP A 111 2.48 -5.24 -15.95
CA ASP A 111 3.55 -6.25 -16.05
C ASP A 111 4.91 -5.61 -15.78
N ASP A 112 5.32 -4.70 -16.66
CA ASP A 112 6.42 -3.75 -16.42
C ASP A 112 5.84 -2.36 -16.09
N GLU A 113 5.02 -1.82 -17.00
CA GLU A 113 4.32 -0.55 -16.85
C GLU A 113 2.91 -0.60 -17.46
N ALA A 114 2.05 0.30 -17.03
CA ALA A 114 0.75 0.59 -17.62
C ALA A 114 0.50 2.10 -17.64
N LYS A 115 -0.44 2.56 -18.46
CA LYS A 115 -0.81 3.99 -18.53
C LYS A 115 -2.26 4.22 -18.16
N PHE A 116 -2.48 5.29 -17.41
CA PHE A 116 -3.81 5.79 -17.06
C PHE A 116 -3.78 7.30 -17.11
N ASP A 117 -4.57 7.89 -18.01
CA ASP A 117 -4.49 9.31 -18.36
C ASP A 117 -3.04 9.72 -18.69
N ASP A 118 -2.51 10.73 -17.99
CA ASP A 118 -1.14 11.22 -18.16
C ASP A 118 -0.13 10.53 -17.21
N ILE A 119 -0.58 9.57 -16.40
CA ILE A 119 0.23 8.85 -15.41
C ILE A 119 0.75 7.52 -15.99
N THR A 120 2.04 7.26 -15.80
CA THR A 120 2.64 5.93 -16.04
C THR A 120 2.79 5.20 -14.71
N ILE A 121 2.20 4.01 -14.61
CA ILE A 121 2.25 3.15 -13.43
C ILE A 121 3.30 2.07 -13.69
N HIS A 122 4.40 2.07 -12.96
CA HIS A 122 5.46 1.07 -13.07
C HIS A 122 5.32 0.03 -11.96
N ARG A 123 5.36 -1.26 -12.30
CA ARG A 123 5.44 -2.32 -11.29
C ARG A 123 6.85 -2.37 -10.71
N THR A 124 6.94 -2.52 -9.40
CA THR A 124 8.21 -2.70 -8.71
C THR A 124 8.22 -4.02 -7.94
N PRO A 125 9.38 -4.71 -7.86
CA PRO A 125 9.47 -5.95 -7.10
C PRO A 125 9.24 -5.73 -5.60
N GLY A 126 8.45 -6.60 -4.97
CA GLY A 126 8.33 -6.69 -3.52
C GLY A 126 8.85 -8.01 -2.97
N ARG A 127 9.24 -8.01 -1.69
CA ARG A 127 9.62 -9.22 -0.94
C ARG A 127 8.92 -9.24 0.42
N HIS A 128 7.87 -10.05 0.53
CA HIS A 128 7.03 -10.12 1.71
C HIS A 128 7.64 -10.99 2.82
N GLY A 129 8.65 -10.46 3.49
CA GLY A 129 9.39 -11.11 4.59
C GLY A 129 10.78 -11.60 4.22
N HIS A 130 11.28 -12.59 4.97
CA HIS A 130 12.66 -13.04 4.91
C HIS A 130 12.78 -14.56 4.67
N GLY A 131 13.81 -14.95 3.92
CA GLY A 131 14.15 -16.36 3.68
C GLY A 131 12.98 -17.15 3.10
N GLN A 132 12.75 -18.36 3.63
CA GLN A 132 11.68 -19.25 3.18
C GLN A 132 10.28 -18.66 3.40
N LEU A 133 10.08 -17.87 4.46
CA LEU A 133 8.79 -17.25 4.74
C LEU A 133 8.36 -16.34 3.58
N ALA A 134 9.30 -15.60 2.99
CA ALA A 134 9.01 -14.74 1.84
C ALA A 134 8.52 -15.52 0.62
N GLU A 135 9.00 -16.75 0.42
CA GLU A 135 8.53 -17.63 -0.66
C GLU A 135 7.10 -18.13 -0.38
N GLU A 136 6.78 -18.39 0.89
CA GLU A 136 5.47 -18.86 1.33
C GLU A 136 4.39 -17.76 1.29
N MET A 137 4.77 -16.51 1.53
CA MET A 137 3.87 -15.35 1.43
C MET A 137 3.44 -15.01 0.00
N GLY A 138 4.11 -15.59 -1.01
CA GLY A 138 3.74 -15.43 -2.42
C GLY A 138 4.15 -14.08 -3.03
N PRO A 139 3.78 -13.85 -4.30
CA PRO A 139 4.17 -12.66 -5.04
C PRO A 139 3.42 -11.42 -4.56
N VAL A 140 4.17 -10.35 -4.35
CA VAL A 140 3.70 -9.00 -4.00
C VAL A 140 4.38 -7.97 -4.90
N SER A 141 3.75 -6.83 -5.09
CA SER A 141 4.31 -5.71 -5.85
C SER A 141 4.18 -4.39 -5.09
N GLY A 142 5.13 -3.50 -5.36
CA GLY A 142 4.92 -2.06 -5.19
C GLY A 142 4.63 -1.42 -6.55
N PHE A 143 4.29 -0.13 -6.56
CA PHE A 143 4.06 0.63 -7.77
C PHE A 143 4.68 2.02 -7.69
N VAL A 144 5.24 2.50 -8.79
CA VAL A 144 5.58 3.92 -8.97
C VAL A 144 4.54 4.56 -9.87
N PHE A 145 4.00 5.69 -9.45
CA PHE A 145 3.12 6.55 -10.22
C PHE A 145 3.93 7.74 -10.70
N GLU A 146 4.21 7.80 -12.00
CA GLU A 146 5.05 8.81 -12.64
C GLU A 146 4.18 9.74 -13.50
N GLY A 147 4.04 10.99 -13.05
CA GLY A 147 3.38 12.11 -13.73
C GLY A 147 4.31 13.33 -13.78
N ASP A 148 3.79 14.54 -13.49
CA ASP A 148 4.66 15.71 -13.24
C ASP A 148 5.44 15.54 -11.91
N GLU A 149 4.82 14.88 -10.93
CA GLU A 149 5.44 14.42 -9.68
C GLU A 149 5.52 12.87 -9.68
N THR A 150 6.47 12.31 -8.94
CA THR A 150 6.68 10.86 -8.83
C THR A 150 6.41 10.34 -7.42
N LEU A 151 5.52 9.36 -7.30
CA LEU A 151 5.22 8.71 -6.03
C LEU A 151 5.53 7.22 -6.09
N TYR A 152 6.26 6.72 -5.11
CA TYR A 152 6.55 5.30 -4.95
C TYR A 152 5.77 4.69 -3.79
N LEU A 153 4.86 3.76 -4.09
CA LEU A 153 4.22 2.88 -3.12
C LEU A 153 5.00 1.55 -3.04
N ALA A 154 5.66 1.28 -1.93
CA ALA A 154 6.49 0.08 -1.79
C ALA A 154 5.70 -1.24 -1.69
N GLY A 155 4.46 -1.17 -1.21
CA GLY A 155 3.63 -2.35 -0.94
C GLY A 155 4.17 -3.19 0.22
N ASP A 156 3.71 -4.44 0.30
CA ASP A 156 4.09 -5.40 1.35
C ASP A 156 5.48 -5.97 1.10
N THR A 157 6.51 -5.16 1.37
CA THR A 157 7.92 -5.55 1.23
C THR A 157 8.72 -5.20 2.47
N VAL A 158 9.79 -5.95 2.71
CA VAL A 158 10.89 -5.56 3.61
C VAL A 158 11.94 -4.75 2.85
N TRP A 159 12.87 -4.10 3.55
CA TRP A 159 14.01 -3.44 2.90
C TRP A 159 14.95 -4.46 2.24
N TYR A 160 15.32 -4.20 1.00
CA TYR A 160 16.36 -4.94 0.26
C TYR A 160 16.77 -4.20 -1.02
N ASP A 161 17.79 -4.73 -1.70
CA ASP A 161 18.40 -4.13 -2.89
C ASP A 161 17.44 -3.72 -4.01
N ALA A 162 16.24 -4.31 -4.15
CA ALA A 162 15.30 -3.82 -5.17
C ALA A 162 14.60 -2.53 -4.76
N VAL A 163 14.27 -2.35 -3.47
CA VAL A 163 13.71 -1.09 -2.96
C VAL A 163 14.71 0.03 -3.16
N GLU A 164 15.98 -0.19 -2.80
CA GLU A 164 17.07 0.78 -3.03
C GLU A 164 17.19 1.13 -4.52
N ARG A 165 17.22 0.13 -5.41
CA ARG A 165 17.28 0.36 -6.86
C ARG A 165 16.07 1.10 -7.41
N THR A 166 14.88 0.86 -6.87
CA THR A 166 13.67 1.61 -7.25
C THR A 166 13.79 3.07 -6.85
N LEU A 167 14.27 3.36 -5.63
CA LEU A 167 14.53 4.73 -5.19
C LEU A 167 15.56 5.44 -6.07
N GLU A 168 16.66 4.75 -6.43
CA GLU A 168 17.72 5.29 -7.31
C GLU A 168 17.23 5.49 -8.75
N GLN A 169 16.36 4.62 -9.25
CA GLN A 169 15.89 4.66 -10.63
C GLN A 169 14.87 5.76 -10.87
N PHE A 170 13.91 5.91 -9.95
CA PHE A 170 12.75 6.78 -10.14
C PHE A 170 12.88 8.11 -9.39
N GLU A 171 13.81 8.23 -8.45
CA GLU A 171 14.04 9.45 -7.65
C GLU A 171 12.72 10.09 -7.16
N PRO A 172 11.83 9.33 -6.49
CA PRO A 172 10.46 9.78 -6.23
C PRO A 172 10.42 10.98 -5.29
N ASP A 173 9.43 11.85 -5.48
CA ASP A 173 9.15 12.99 -4.60
C ASP A 173 8.47 12.56 -3.30
N MET A 174 7.67 11.47 -3.36
CA MET A 174 7.03 10.84 -2.21
C MET A 174 7.20 9.32 -2.20
N VAL A 175 7.42 8.73 -1.02
CA VAL A 175 7.49 7.28 -0.81
C VAL A 175 6.50 6.85 0.26
N ILE A 176 5.61 5.91 -0.05
CA ILE A 176 4.67 5.29 0.87
C ILE A 176 5.18 3.90 1.26
N LEU A 177 5.31 3.66 2.56
CA LEU A 177 5.82 2.40 3.14
C LEU A 177 4.75 1.72 3.99
N ASN A 178 4.63 0.39 3.85
CA ASN A 178 3.82 -0.43 4.75
C ASN A 178 4.64 -0.80 5.99
N GLY A 179 4.53 0.03 7.03
CA GLY A 179 5.38 0.01 8.23
C GLY A 179 4.74 -0.62 9.46
N GLY A 180 3.88 -1.62 9.29
CA GLY A 180 3.19 -2.28 10.41
C GLY A 180 4.06 -3.21 11.25
N GLU A 181 5.27 -3.51 10.79
CA GLU A 181 6.12 -4.59 11.33
C GLU A 181 5.30 -5.86 11.58
N ALA A 182 4.55 -6.28 10.56
CA ALA A 182 3.68 -7.44 10.67
C ALA A 182 4.52 -8.70 10.91
N ARG A 183 4.13 -9.56 11.86
CA ARG A 183 4.85 -10.83 12.12
C ARG A 183 3.97 -11.92 12.69
N PHE A 184 4.38 -13.16 12.49
CA PHE A 184 3.80 -14.34 13.14
C PHE A 184 4.46 -14.60 14.50
N ASN A 185 4.05 -15.67 15.19
CA ASN A 185 4.68 -16.10 16.45
C ASN A 185 6.17 -16.47 16.29
N GLN A 186 6.59 -16.80 15.07
CA GLN A 186 7.95 -17.20 14.72
C GLN A 186 8.39 -16.51 13.43
N GLY A 187 9.69 -16.27 13.29
CA GLY A 187 10.27 -15.60 12.12
C GLY A 187 10.44 -14.09 12.31
N ASP A 188 11.11 -13.49 11.34
CA ASP A 188 11.29 -12.05 11.23
C ASP A 188 10.02 -11.39 10.65
N PRO A 189 9.87 -10.05 10.77
CA PRO A 189 8.74 -9.33 10.19
C PRO A 189 8.56 -9.59 8.68
N ILE A 190 7.30 -9.54 8.22
CA ILE A 190 6.93 -9.74 6.80
C ILE A 190 6.74 -8.40 6.05
N THR A 191 6.61 -7.30 6.78
CA THR A 191 6.58 -5.93 6.27
C THR A 191 7.60 -5.07 7.00
N MET A 192 7.80 -3.83 6.56
CA MET A 192 8.82 -2.94 7.11
C MET A 192 8.62 -2.66 8.60
N GLY A 193 9.71 -2.73 9.36
CA GLY A 193 9.82 -2.21 10.72
C GLY A 193 10.62 -0.91 10.79
N VAL A 194 10.98 -0.50 12.01
CA VAL A 194 11.74 0.74 12.26
C VAL A 194 13.06 0.78 11.50
N GLU A 195 13.80 -0.32 11.45
CA GLU A 195 15.11 -0.39 10.78
C GLU A 195 14.99 -0.26 9.26
N ASP A 196 13.97 -0.89 8.66
CA ASP A 196 13.68 -0.77 7.23
C ASP A 196 13.29 0.67 6.85
N ILE A 197 12.42 1.30 7.64
CA ILE A 197 11.97 2.69 7.42
C ILE A 197 13.16 3.66 7.53
N ALA A 198 14.04 3.44 8.51
CA ALA A 198 15.26 4.23 8.66
C ALA A 198 16.22 4.04 7.47
N ALA A 199 16.31 2.84 6.91
CA ALA A 199 17.09 2.56 5.71
C ALA A 199 16.53 3.29 4.48
N VAL A 200 15.20 3.25 4.26
CA VAL A 200 14.55 4.04 3.20
C VAL A 200 14.83 5.53 3.37
N ARG A 201 14.59 6.08 4.56
CA ARG A 201 14.84 7.50 4.86
C ARG A 201 16.28 7.91 4.60
N ALA A 202 17.25 7.03 4.83
CA ALA A 202 18.66 7.31 4.55
C ALA A 202 19.02 7.22 3.06
N ALA A 203 18.21 6.53 2.25
CA ALA A 203 18.47 6.30 0.84
C ALA A 203 17.80 7.33 -0.10
N THR A 204 16.88 8.15 0.38
CA THR A 204 16.21 9.18 -0.42
C THR A 204 15.99 10.47 0.37
N ASP A 205 15.86 11.60 -0.33
CA ASP A 205 15.43 12.89 0.22
C ASP A 205 13.91 13.11 0.11
N ALA A 206 13.16 12.16 -0.49
CA ALA A 206 11.71 12.20 -0.68
C ALA A 206 10.91 12.44 0.62
N THR A 207 9.65 12.86 0.47
CA THR A 207 8.66 12.80 1.55
C THR A 207 8.32 11.34 1.85
N VAL A 208 8.66 10.83 3.03
CA VAL A 208 8.36 9.44 3.43
C VAL A 208 7.08 9.41 4.26
N VAL A 209 6.12 8.58 3.85
CA VAL A 209 4.82 8.37 4.50
C VAL A 209 4.70 6.91 4.91
N VAL A 210 4.33 6.64 6.16
CA VAL A 210 4.22 5.27 6.69
C VAL A 210 2.76 4.93 7.03
N VAL A 211 2.27 3.85 6.42
CA VAL A 211 0.90 3.32 6.55
C VAL A 211 0.95 1.83 6.98
N HIS A 212 -0.16 1.08 6.85
CA HIS A 212 -0.26 -0.34 7.25
C HIS A 212 -0.04 -0.56 8.77
N MET A 213 -0.52 0.36 9.60
CA MET A 213 -0.33 0.31 11.06
C MET A 213 -1.65 0.17 11.79
N GLU A 214 -1.64 -0.55 12.92
CA GLU A 214 -2.71 -0.57 13.94
C GLU A 214 -4.11 -1.04 13.49
N ALA A 215 -4.25 -1.50 12.23
CA ALA A 215 -5.51 -1.96 11.66
C ALA A 215 -5.62 -3.49 11.60
N ILE A 216 -4.53 -4.24 11.52
CA ILE A 216 -4.52 -5.71 11.45
C ILE A 216 -3.82 -6.29 12.69
N ASN A 217 -4.36 -7.40 13.21
CA ASN A 217 -3.98 -8.00 14.50
C ASN A 217 -2.51 -8.40 14.64
N HIS A 218 -1.80 -8.56 13.53
CA HIS A 218 -0.39 -8.93 13.49
C HIS A 218 0.58 -7.78 13.19
N CYS A 219 0.09 -6.56 12.96
CA CYS A 219 0.92 -5.36 12.85
C CYS A 219 1.20 -4.84 14.26
N PHE A 220 2.44 -4.98 14.73
CA PHE A 220 2.80 -4.64 16.11
C PHE A 220 3.43 -3.28 16.28
N LEU A 221 4.01 -2.70 15.22
CA LEU A 221 4.58 -1.37 15.30
C LEU A 221 3.45 -0.35 15.40
N THR A 222 3.46 0.42 16.48
CA THR A 222 2.46 1.47 16.72
C THR A 222 2.91 2.78 16.11
N ARG A 223 1.96 3.67 15.78
CA ARG A 223 2.28 5.01 15.26
C ARG A 223 3.09 5.80 16.28
N ASP A 224 2.71 5.70 17.56
CA ASP A 224 3.40 6.37 18.67
C ASP A 224 4.85 5.86 18.84
N GLU A 225 5.07 4.55 18.73
CA GLU A 225 6.41 3.98 18.77
C GLU A 225 7.27 4.49 17.62
N LEU A 226 6.77 4.39 16.38
CA LEU A 226 7.48 4.85 15.18
C LEU A 226 7.85 6.34 15.30
N ARG A 227 6.86 7.21 15.59
CA ARG A 227 7.08 8.65 15.81
C ARG A 227 8.10 8.97 16.91
N SER A 228 8.30 8.06 17.87
CA SER A 228 9.25 8.26 18.97
C SER A 228 10.68 7.89 18.62
N VAL A 229 10.89 7.12 17.54
CA VAL A 229 12.21 6.58 17.14
C VAL A 229 12.66 7.02 15.75
N THR A 230 11.78 7.61 14.94
CA THR A 230 12.11 8.18 13.63
C THR A 230 11.91 9.70 13.61
N GLU A 231 12.76 10.39 12.84
CA GLU A 231 12.62 11.81 12.48
C GLU A 231 12.34 11.89 10.97
N ASP A 232 11.74 13.00 10.52
CA ASP A 232 11.55 13.30 9.09
C ASP A 232 10.79 12.22 8.27
N VAL A 233 9.81 11.58 8.91
CA VAL A 233 8.81 10.70 8.28
C VAL A 233 7.40 11.11 8.74
N HIS A 234 6.44 11.01 7.83
CA HIS A 234 5.02 11.24 8.11
C HIS A 234 4.35 9.93 8.51
N VAL A 235 3.61 9.95 9.61
CA VAL A 235 2.84 8.81 10.11
C VAL A 235 1.39 9.29 10.26
N PRO A 236 0.58 9.30 9.19
CA PRO A 236 -0.77 9.88 9.23
C PRO A 236 -1.74 9.06 10.10
N GLU A 237 -2.70 9.75 10.69
CA GLU A 237 -3.91 9.14 11.28
C GLU A 237 -4.88 8.70 10.17
N ASP A 238 -5.81 7.77 10.50
CA ASP A 238 -6.85 7.35 9.57
C ASP A 238 -7.71 8.57 9.13
N GLY A 239 -7.72 8.85 7.83
CA GLY A 239 -8.40 9.98 7.19
C GLY A 239 -7.53 11.21 6.94
N GLU A 240 -6.32 11.25 7.47
CA GLU A 240 -5.35 12.35 7.28
C GLU A 240 -4.71 12.30 5.89
N GLN A 241 -4.39 13.49 5.37
CA GLN A 241 -3.74 13.68 4.07
C GLN A 241 -2.37 14.32 4.24
N VAL A 242 -1.40 13.81 3.50
CA VAL A 242 -0.05 14.37 3.32
C VAL A 242 0.06 14.82 1.87
N THR A 243 0.59 16.02 1.64
CA THR A 243 0.83 16.60 0.30
C THR A 243 2.29 16.96 0.15
N LEU A 244 2.77 17.02 -1.08
CA LEU A 244 4.00 17.76 -1.43
C LEU A 244 3.80 19.28 -1.29
#